data_AF-A0A9D8S9Z9-F1
#
_entry.id   AF-A0A9D8S9Z9-F1
#
_cell.length_a   1.000
_cell.length_b   1.000
_cell.length_c   1.000
_cell.angle_alpha   90.00
_cell.angle_beta   90.00
_cell.angle_gamma   90.00
#
_symmetry.space_group_name_H-M   'P 1'
#
loop_
_entity.id
_entity.type
_entity.pdbx_description
1 polymer ?
#
loop_
_entity_poly.entity_id
_entity_poly.type
_entity_poly.pdbx_seq_one_letter_code
_entity_poly.pdbx_strand_id
1 'polypeptide(L)'
;MNSYEAQDLYSAAVVELHKYCEKETEFSVVVRDEEYPFRLQFIPDPQQTIFKDQNIDENGEVGDLTISVGLTTSVVSTLKFKMWSNQLKKLIKLSESIGRLYYQAFRERADLKKTERENEHSESEEIK
;
A
#
# COMPACT_ATOMS: atom_id res chain seq x y z
N MET A 1 -7.46 24.81 6.77
CA MET A 1 -7.71 23.54 6.07
C MET A 1 -6.82 22.51 6.76
N ASN A 2 -7.38 21.45 7.34
CA ASN A 2 -6.66 20.54 8.25
C ASN A 2 -5.62 19.73 7.48
N SER A 3 -4.34 19.92 7.76
CA SER A 3 -3.22 19.27 7.08
C SER A 3 -3.03 17.78 7.44
N TYR A 4 -4.03 17.15 8.04
CA TYR A 4 -4.04 15.73 8.44
C TYR A 4 -5.07 14.90 7.64
N GLU A 5 -5.91 15.55 6.83
CA GLU A 5 -7.01 14.88 6.13
C GLU A 5 -6.51 13.77 5.18
N ALA A 6 -5.45 14.01 4.40
CA ALA A 6 -4.93 12.97 3.49
C ALA A 6 -4.28 11.80 4.25
N GLN A 7 -3.63 12.05 5.39
CA GLN A 7 -3.04 11.00 6.21
C GLN A 7 -4.12 10.13 6.87
N ASP A 8 -5.19 10.76 7.36
CA ASP A 8 -6.32 10.05 7.96
C ASP A 8 -7.05 9.21 6.90
N LEU A 9 -7.25 9.76 5.70
CA LEU A 9 -7.83 9.04 4.57
C LEU A 9 -6.95 7.87 4.12
N TYR A 10 -5.63 8.05 4.02
CA TYR A 10 -4.68 6.98 3.74
C TYR A 10 -4.79 5.86 4.78
N SER A 11 -4.78 6.22 6.07
CA SER A 11 -4.82 5.25 7.17
C SER A 11 -6.14 4.48 7.18
N ALA A 12 -7.26 5.16 6.94
CA ALA A 12 -8.57 4.53 6.81
C ALA A 12 -8.62 3.56 5.62
N ALA A 13 -8.09 3.96 4.46
CA ALA A 13 -8.06 3.13 3.26
C ALA A 13 -7.19 1.86 3.43
N VAL A 14 -6.06 1.96 4.13
CA VAL A 14 -5.24 0.79 4.50
C VAL A 14 -6.02 -0.16 5.41
N VAL A 15 -6.72 0.36 6.42
CA VAL A 15 -7.56 -0.46 7.32
C VAL A 15 -8.68 -1.16 6.54
N GLU A 16 -9.31 -0.47 5.59
CA GLU A 16 -10.33 -1.08 4.73
C GLU A 16 -9.75 -2.17 3.83
N LEU A 17 -8.53 -2.00 3.30
CA LEU A 17 -7.86 -3.03 2.53
C LEU A 17 -7.63 -4.29 3.38
N HIS A 18 -7.11 -4.13 4.59
CA HIS A 18 -6.92 -5.26 5.51
C HIS A 18 -8.25 -5.98 5.79
N LYS A 19 -9.32 -5.24 6.08
CA LYS A 19 -10.66 -5.81 6.30
C LYS A 19 -11.21 -6.52 5.07
N TYR A 20 -11.00 -5.96 3.88
CA TYR A 20 -11.41 -6.60 2.62
C TYR A 20 -10.65 -7.90 2.41
N CYS A 21 -9.33 -7.88 2.61
CA CYS A 21 -8.49 -9.05 2.48
C CYS A 21 -8.89 -10.17 3.45
N GLU A 22 -9.15 -9.84 4.72
CA GLU A 22 -9.56 -10.79 5.76
C GLU A 22 -10.94 -11.41 5.51
N LYS A 23 -11.90 -10.64 4.98
CA LYS A 23 -13.29 -11.07 4.85
C LYS A 23 -13.61 -11.74 3.52
N GLU A 24 -12.98 -11.29 2.44
CA GLU A 24 -13.40 -11.57 1.07
C GLU A 24 -12.31 -12.27 0.26
N THR A 25 -11.13 -12.51 0.84
CA THR A 25 -10.01 -13.12 0.15
C THR A 25 -9.23 -14.07 1.06
N GLU A 26 -8.32 -14.85 0.48
CA GLU A 26 -7.38 -15.71 1.20
C GLU A 26 -5.98 -15.05 1.30
N PHE A 27 -5.91 -13.72 1.20
CA PHE A 27 -4.65 -12.98 1.23
C PHE A 27 -4.46 -12.24 2.54
N SER A 28 -3.25 -12.29 3.07
CA SER A 28 -2.72 -11.26 3.95
C SER A 28 -2.09 -10.15 3.11
N VAL A 29 -2.00 -8.93 3.65
CA VAL A 29 -1.37 -7.80 2.94
C VAL A 29 -0.29 -7.16 3.80
N VAL A 30 0.83 -6.85 3.18
CA VAL A 30 1.95 -6.09 3.74
C VAL A 30 2.07 -4.79 2.98
N VAL A 31 1.96 -3.67 3.70
CA VAL A 31 2.15 -2.32 3.16
C VAL A 31 3.60 -1.94 3.32
N ARG A 32 4.25 -1.54 2.22
CA ARG A 32 5.63 -1.03 2.21
C ARG A 32 5.60 0.40 1.71
N ASP A 33 5.52 1.32 2.66
CA ASP A 33 5.36 2.76 2.45
C ASP A 33 6.60 3.58 2.87
N GLU A 34 7.69 2.89 3.23
CA GLU A 34 8.99 3.48 3.57
C GLU A 34 9.87 3.75 2.34
N GLU A 35 9.54 3.14 1.19
CA GLU A 35 10.34 3.21 -0.04
C GLU A 35 9.49 3.67 -1.23
N TYR A 36 10.12 4.36 -2.19
CA TYR A 36 9.52 4.58 -3.49
C TYR A 36 9.93 3.45 -4.45
N PRO A 37 8.98 2.86 -5.22
CA PRO A 37 7.54 3.15 -5.24
C PRO A 37 6.80 2.57 -4.04
N PHE A 38 5.62 3.13 -3.74
CA PHE A 38 4.70 2.56 -2.75
C PHE A 38 4.31 1.14 -3.18
N ARG A 39 4.41 0.18 -2.26
CA ARG A 39 4.17 -1.23 -2.58
C ARG A 39 3.17 -1.87 -1.63
N LEU A 40 2.28 -2.68 -2.23
CA LEU A 40 1.40 -3.59 -1.52
C LEU A 40 1.74 -5.01 -1.94
N GLN A 41 2.11 -5.82 -0.96
CA GLN A 41 2.43 -7.23 -1.16
C GLN A 41 1.29 -8.07 -0.58
N PHE A 42 0.61 -8.82 -1.44
CA PHE A 42 -0.48 -9.72 -1.09
C PHE A 42 0.08 -11.14 -1.01
N ILE A 43 0.08 -11.70 0.20
CA ILE A 43 0.64 -13.02 0.50
C ILE A 43 -0.53 -13.96 0.78
N PRO A 44 -0.76 -14.99 -0.04
CA PRO A 44 -1.82 -15.96 0.17
C PRO A 44 -1.58 -16.75 1.45
N ASP A 45 -2.65 -17.05 2.19
CA ASP A 45 -2.59 -17.93 3.37
C ASP A 45 -2.48 -19.40 2.92
N PRO A 46 -1.34 -20.08 3.19
CA PRO A 46 -1.14 -21.47 2.81
C PRO A 46 -2.16 -22.43 3.43
N GLN A 47 -2.74 -22.08 4.59
CA GLN A 47 -3.71 -22.92 5.30
C GLN A 47 -5.12 -22.79 4.74
N GLN A 48 -5.44 -21.66 4.11
CA GLN A 48 -6.77 -21.40 3.53
C GLN A 48 -6.84 -21.70 2.03
N THR A 49 -5.72 -21.72 1.32
CA THR A 49 -5.72 -22.13 -0.07
C THR A 49 -6.29 -23.54 -0.23
N ILE A 50 -7.45 -23.62 -0.89
CA ILE A 50 -8.28 -24.81 -1.11
C ILE A 50 -7.53 -25.97 -1.79
N PHE A 51 -6.33 -25.70 -2.31
CA PHE A 51 -5.45 -26.63 -3.01
C PHE A 51 -4.29 -27.06 -2.12
N LYS A 52 -4.61 -27.79 -1.05
CA LYS A 52 -3.61 -28.53 -0.26
C LYS A 52 -2.84 -29.45 -1.23
N ASP A 53 -1.53 -29.28 -1.27
CA ASP A 53 -0.50 -30.10 -1.95
C ASP A 53 -0.17 -29.85 -3.43
N GLN A 54 -1.02 -29.22 -4.26
CA GLN A 54 -0.71 -29.06 -5.70
C GLN A 54 -0.12 -27.69 -6.10
N ASN A 55 -0.33 -26.65 -5.29
CA ASN A 55 0.09 -25.27 -5.62
C ASN A 55 1.16 -24.72 -4.67
N ILE A 56 1.76 -25.60 -3.87
CA ILE A 56 2.86 -25.28 -2.96
C ILE A 56 4.14 -25.77 -3.63
N ASP A 57 5.14 -24.90 -3.78
CA ASP A 57 6.40 -25.28 -4.39
C ASP A 57 7.28 -26.15 -3.47
N GLU A 58 8.44 -26.59 -3.96
CA GLU A 58 9.37 -27.47 -3.25
C GLU A 58 9.88 -26.88 -1.92
N ASN A 59 9.71 -25.56 -1.71
CA ASN A 59 10.10 -24.84 -0.50
C ASN A 59 8.93 -24.55 0.44
N GLY A 60 7.70 -24.94 0.08
CA GLY A 60 6.51 -24.62 0.88
C GLY A 60 5.85 -23.28 0.51
N GLU A 61 6.25 -22.64 -0.59
CA GLU A 61 5.76 -21.31 -0.97
C GLU A 61 4.63 -21.36 -2.02
N VAL A 62 3.63 -20.51 -1.85
CA VAL A 62 2.48 -20.36 -2.77
C VAL A 62 2.71 -19.19 -3.76
N GLY A 63 3.80 -18.44 -3.58
CA GLY A 63 4.10 -17.18 -4.25
C GLY A 63 3.27 -16.00 -3.69
N ASP A 64 3.47 -14.81 -4.24
CA ASP A 64 2.83 -13.58 -3.82
C ASP A 64 2.40 -12.71 -5.02
N LEU A 65 1.55 -11.72 -4.74
CA LEU A 65 1.19 -10.68 -5.68
C LEU A 65 1.70 -9.35 -5.15
N THR A 66 2.63 -8.74 -5.85
CA THR A 66 3.16 -7.42 -5.51
C THR A 66 2.62 -6.38 -6.49
N ILE A 67 1.95 -5.35 -5.97
CA ILE A 67 1.46 -4.21 -6.72
C ILE A 67 2.28 -2.99 -6.29
N SER A 68 3.03 -2.42 -7.24
CA SER A 68 3.80 -1.20 -7.03
C SER A 68 3.07 -0.03 -7.68
N VAL A 69 2.86 1.04 -6.93
CA VAL A 69 2.21 2.26 -7.39
C VAL A 69 3.26 3.36 -7.37
N GLY A 70 3.67 3.83 -8.54
CA GLY A 70 4.61 4.94 -8.71
C GLY A 70 4.12 5.90 -9.80
N LEU A 71 4.98 6.25 -10.76
CA LEU A 71 4.57 6.95 -11.99
C LEU A 71 3.57 6.12 -12.80
N THR A 72 3.78 4.81 -12.81
CA THR A 72 2.88 3.81 -13.39
C THR A 72 2.62 2.73 -12.36
N THR A 73 1.43 2.12 -12.42
CA THR A 73 1.13 0.92 -11.64
C THR A 73 1.77 -0.29 -12.32
N SER A 74 2.58 -1.06 -11.59
CA SER A 74 3.12 -2.33 -12.05
C SER A 74 2.67 -3.47 -11.15
N VAL A 75 2.33 -4.61 -11.75
CA VAL A 75 1.87 -5.80 -11.06
C VAL A 75 2.83 -6.95 -11.35
N VAL A 76 3.40 -7.53 -10.30
CA VAL A 76 4.24 -8.73 -10.37
C VAL A 76 3.50 -9.83 -9.63
N SER A 77 3.28 -10.97 -10.29
CA SER A 77 2.63 -12.12 -9.68
C SER A 77 3.52 -13.34 -9.82
N THR A 78 3.85 -13.95 -8.69
CA THR A 78 4.56 -15.24 -8.59
C THR A 78 3.61 -16.35 -8.11
N LEU A 79 2.31 -16.03 -7.97
CA LEU A 79 1.27 -16.95 -7.51
C LEU A 79 1.21 -18.21 -8.37
N LYS A 80 1.15 -19.36 -7.69
CA LYS A 80 1.08 -20.68 -8.33
C LYS A 80 -0.34 -21.15 -8.62
N PHE A 81 -1.36 -20.43 -8.14
CA PHE A 81 -2.76 -20.75 -8.38
C PHE A 81 -3.47 -19.68 -9.22
N LYS A 82 -4.61 -20.06 -9.79
CA LYS A 82 -5.42 -19.18 -10.63
C LYS A 82 -6.26 -18.22 -9.79
N MET A 83 -5.96 -16.93 -9.84
CA MET A 83 -6.81 -15.88 -9.28
C MET A 83 -7.93 -15.48 -10.26
N TRP A 84 -9.11 -15.17 -9.72
CA TRP A 84 -10.21 -14.67 -10.52
C TRP A 84 -9.93 -13.24 -10.99
N SER A 85 -10.17 -12.96 -12.27
CA SER A 85 -9.83 -11.67 -12.89
C SER A 85 -10.51 -10.47 -12.22
N ASN A 86 -11.73 -10.65 -11.72
CA ASN A 86 -12.46 -9.60 -10.99
C ASN A 86 -11.79 -9.26 -9.64
N GLN A 87 -11.30 -10.27 -8.92
CA GLN A 87 -10.58 -10.09 -7.67
C GLN A 87 -9.26 -9.35 -7.93
N LEU A 88 -8.48 -9.79 -8.92
CA LEU A 88 -7.24 -9.12 -9.31
C LEU A 88 -7.45 -7.64 -9.66
N LYS A 89 -8.46 -7.34 -10.50
CA LYS A 89 -8.80 -5.95 -10.87
C LYS A 89 -9.20 -5.12 -9.65
N LYS A 90 -9.93 -5.71 -8.69
CA LYS A 90 -10.34 -5.01 -7.48
C LYS A 90 -9.14 -4.72 -6.58
N LEU A 91 -8.23 -5.68 -6.40
CA LEU A 91 -6.97 -5.48 -5.67
C LEU A 91 -6.13 -4.37 -6.29
N ILE A 92 -5.93 -4.38 -7.62
CA ILE A 92 -5.21 -3.31 -8.33
C ILE A 92 -5.84 -1.95 -8.07
N LYS A 93 -7.17 -1.81 -8.23
CA LYS A 93 -7.87 -0.53 -8.02
C LYS A 93 -7.75 -0.02 -6.59
N LEU A 94 -7.88 -0.91 -5.60
CA LEU A 94 -7.69 -0.54 -4.19
C LEU A 94 -6.26 -0.08 -3.94
N SER A 95 -5.28 -0.81 -4.46
CA SER A 95 -3.87 -0.44 -4.37
C SER A 95 -3.57 0.93 -4.99
N GLU A 96 -4.12 1.21 -6.18
CA GLU A 96 -3.98 2.52 -6.82
C GLU A 96 -4.60 3.65 -6.01
N SER A 97 -5.78 3.41 -5.42
CA SER A 97 -6.44 4.39 -4.57
C SER A 97 -5.61 4.71 -3.33
N ILE A 98 -5.11 3.67 -2.66
CA ILE A 98 -4.28 3.82 -1.46
C ILE A 98 -2.95 4.49 -1.80
N GLY A 99 -2.30 4.08 -2.89
CA GLY A 99 -1.04 4.70 -3.33
C GLY A 99 -1.20 6.18 -3.66
N ARG A 100 -2.33 6.60 -4.25
CA ARG A 100 -2.64 8.03 -4.46
C ARG A 100 -2.77 8.79 -3.15
N LEU A 101 -3.52 8.24 -2.19
CA LEU A 101 -3.68 8.85 -0.86
C LEU A 101 -2.35 8.94 -0.11
N TYR A 102 -1.53 7.89 -0.19
CA TYR A 102 -0.18 7.89 0.36
C TYR A 102 0.66 9.03 -0.23
N TYR A 103 0.69 9.20 -1.56
CA TYR A 103 1.46 10.27 -2.19
C TYR A 103 0.92 11.66 -1.89
N GLN A 104 -0.39 11.81 -1.74
CA GLN A 104 -0.99 13.06 -1.30
C GLN A 104 -0.55 13.39 0.13
N ALA A 105 -0.69 12.45 1.07
CA ALA A 105 -0.26 12.63 2.46
C ALA A 105 1.25 12.90 2.57
N PHE A 106 2.05 12.23 1.75
CA PHE A 106 3.50 12.46 1.68
C PHE A 106 3.85 13.89 1.24
N ARG A 107 3.15 14.41 0.22
CA ARG A 107 3.33 15.80 -0.26
C ARG A 107 2.90 16.82 0.79
N GLU A 108 1.72 16.65 1.38
CA GLU A 108 1.21 17.54 2.43
C GLU A 108 2.20 17.62 3.61
N ARG A 109 2.75 16.48 4.04
CA ARG A 109 3.80 16.45 5.09
C ARG A 109 5.09 17.15 4.68
N ALA A 110 5.50 17.05 3.43
CA ALA A 110 6.70 17.71 2.94
C ALA A 110 6.55 19.24 2.90
N ASP A 111 5.38 19.73 2.47
CA ASP A 111 5.07 21.17 2.40
C ASP A 111 5.00 21.81 3.79
N LEU A 112 4.42 21.11 4.78
CA LEU A 112 4.43 21.56 6.18
C LEU A 112 5.84 21.72 6.72
N LYS A 113 6.69 20.69 6.57
CA LYS A 113 8.09 20.73 7.04
C LYS A 113 8.89 21.85 6.37
N LYS A 114 8.58 22.18 5.13
CA LYS A 114 9.21 23.31 4.43
C LYS A 114 8.76 24.64 5.04
N THR A 115 7.47 24.81 5.28
CA THR A 115 6.89 26.01 5.89
C THR A 115 7.42 26.24 7.31
N GLU A 116 7.52 25.19 8.13
CA GLU A 116 8.09 25.25 9.48
C GLU A 116 9.54 25.75 9.46
N ARG A 117 10.37 25.22 8.55
CA ARG A 117 11.78 25.64 8.40
C ARG A 117 11.91 27.09 7.93
N GLU A 118 11.03 27.55 7.05
CA GLU A 118 11.04 28.94 6.55
C GLU A 118 10.63 29.94 7.66
N ASN A 119 9.69 29.56 8.53
CA ASN A 119 9.29 30.36 9.68
C ASN A 119 10.40 30.43 10.76
N GLU A 120 11.04 29.30 11.08
CA GLU A 120 12.18 29.26 12.03
C GLU A 120 13.38 30.11 11.55
N HIS A 121 13.63 30.15 10.23
CA HIS A 121 14.69 30.97 9.64
C HIS A 121 14.37 32.46 9.70
N SER A 122 13.09 32.83 9.51
CA SER A 122 12.64 34.23 9.56
C SER A 122 12.67 34.79 11.00
N GLU A 123 12.25 34.00 11.99
CA GLU A 123 12.30 34.39 13.40
C GLU A 123 13.73 34.57 13.93
N SER A 124 14.70 33.83 13.36
CA SER A 124 16.11 33.95 13.75
C SER A 124 16.85 35.12 13.07
N GLU A 125 16.28 35.71 12.01
CA GLU A 125 16.77 36.94 11.39
C GLU A 125 16.21 38.22 12.05
N GLU A 126 15.01 38.18 12.62
CA GLU A 126 14.41 39.33 13.34
C GLU A 126 15.01 39.59 14.74
N ILE A 127 15.76 38.63 15.31
CA ILE A 127 16.37 38.73 16.65
C ILE A 127 17.82 39.28 16.60
N LYS A 128 18.33 39.67 15.43
CA LYS A 128 19.66 40.31 15.26
C LYS A 128 19.55 41.81 14.99
#